data_AF-A0AAD3NR26-F1
#
_entry.id   AF-A0AAD3NR26-F1
#
_cell.length_a   1.000
_cell.length_b   1.000
_cell.length_c   1.000
_cell.angle_alpha   90.00
_cell.angle_beta   90.00
_cell.angle_gamma   90.00
#
_symmetry.space_group_name_H-M   'P 1'
#
loop_
_entity.id
_entity.type
_entity.pdbx_description
1 polymer ?
#
loop_
_entity_poly.entity_id
_entity_poly.type
_entity_poly.pdbx_seq_one_letter_code
_entity_poly.pdbx_strand_id
1 'polypeptide(L)'
;MNGEELRKSGRRLHELAKSLAIPFLYSTVVIPKIEEIKEGVFAVESSEALVIYSSFILRTLLYDPVLLDNLLIVIKKLRPRIIVNTRIEGFHNSPCFVNGFIEVLLYYMADFDLFDAILTDRNDIKMVKHE
;
A
#
# COMPACT_ATOMS: atom_id res chain seq x y z
N MET A 1 0.42 8.62 7.70
CA MET A 1 0.01 8.13 9.03
C MET A 1 1.02 8.66 10.04
N ASN A 2 0.60 9.27 11.15
CA ASN A 2 1.54 9.78 12.16
C ASN A 2 1.93 8.66 13.17
N GLY A 3 2.96 8.89 14.00
CA GLY A 3 3.46 7.89 14.93
C GLY A 3 2.44 7.44 15.98
N GLU A 4 1.47 8.29 16.32
CA GLU A 4 0.43 7.95 17.30
C GLU A 4 -0.57 6.92 16.76
N GLU A 5 -1.00 7.08 15.51
CA GLU A 5 -1.92 6.14 14.84
C GLU A 5 -1.28 4.76 14.62
N LEU A 6 0.02 4.73 14.30
CA LEU A 6 0.81 3.48 14.26
C LEU A 6 0.81 2.76 15.61
N ARG A 7 1.03 3.51 16.70
CA ARG A 7 1.05 2.96 18.06
C ARG A 7 -0.32 2.44 18.48
N LYS A 8 -1.41 3.16 18.12
CA LYS A 8 -2.80 2.73 18.39
C LYS A 8 -3.12 1.44 17.64
N SER A 9 -2.75 1.36 16.37
CA SER A 9 -2.93 0.15 15.54
C SER A 9 -2.18 -1.05 16.13
N GLY A 10 -0.90 -0.86 16.50
CA GLY A 10 -0.12 -1.91 17.16
C GLY A 10 -0.74 -2.43 18.45
N ARG A 11 -1.28 -1.53 19.32
CA ARG A 11 -2.02 -1.95 20.53
C ARG A 11 -3.26 -2.76 20.20
N ARG A 12 -4.07 -2.32 19.23
CA ARG A 12 -5.29 -3.04 18.81
C ARG A 12 -4.95 -4.45 18.29
N LEU A 13 -3.90 -4.58 17.49
CA LEU A 13 -3.42 -5.87 16.97
C LEU A 13 -2.93 -6.78 18.10
N HIS A 14 -2.18 -6.23 19.06
CA HIS A 14 -1.69 -6.99 20.21
C HIS A 14 -2.84 -7.51 21.09
N GLU A 15 -3.82 -6.67 21.44
CA GLU A 15 -4.98 -7.11 22.22
C GLU A 15 -5.80 -8.16 21.49
N LEU A 16 -5.98 -8.02 20.17
CA LEU A 16 -6.65 -9.03 19.35
C LEU A 16 -5.89 -10.36 19.37
N ALA A 17 -4.58 -10.35 19.11
CA ALA A 17 -3.75 -11.56 19.13
C ALA A 17 -3.78 -12.26 20.50
N LYS A 18 -3.73 -11.47 21.59
CA LYS A 18 -3.86 -11.96 22.96
C LYS A 18 -5.21 -12.63 23.20
N SER A 19 -6.32 -12.04 22.71
CA SER A 19 -7.66 -12.64 22.82
C SER A 19 -7.79 -13.98 22.08
N LEU A 20 -6.98 -14.19 21.05
CA LEU A 20 -6.91 -15.43 20.26
C LEU A 20 -5.83 -16.40 20.75
N ALA A 21 -5.10 -16.05 21.83
CA ALA A 21 -3.96 -16.80 22.35
C ALA A 21 -2.84 -17.04 21.30
N ILE A 22 -2.65 -16.09 20.38
CA ILE A 22 -1.62 -16.17 19.33
C ILE A 22 -0.37 -15.40 19.78
N PRO A 23 0.83 -16.00 19.78
CA PRO A 23 2.08 -15.28 19.98
C PRO A 23 2.26 -14.23 18.89
N PHE A 24 2.38 -12.96 19.26
CA PHE A 24 2.38 -11.86 18.30
C PHE A 24 3.30 -10.73 18.73
N LEU A 25 4.10 -10.25 17.78
CA LEU A 25 4.97 -9.09 17.89
C LEU A 25 4.62 -8.09 16.79
N TYR A 26 4.59 -6.81 17.15
CA TYR A 26 4.40 -5.70 16.22
C TYR A 26 5.57 -4.74 16.31
N SER A 27 6.22 -4.46 15.18
CA SER A 27 7.30 -3.50 15.08
C SER A 27 7.01 -2.50 13.97
N THR A 28 7.38 -1.24 14.19
CA THR A 28 7.20 -0.16 13.22
C THR A 28 8.55 0.31 12.72
N VAL A 29 8.72 0.33 11.40
CA VAL A 29 9.87 0.95 10.74
C VAL A 29 9.38 2.19 10.01
N VAL A 30 9.94 3.35 10.35
CA VAL A 30 9.60 4.63 9.72
C VAL A 30 10.76 5.05 8.84
N ILE A 31 10.51 5.13 7.54
CA ILE A 31 11.51 5.47 6.54
C ILE A 31 11.00 6.73 5.81
N PRO A 32 11.69 7.88 5.93
CA PRO A 32 11.23 9.14 5.35
C PRO A 32 11.14 9.12 3.82
N LYS A 33 12.06 8.40 3.18
CA LYS A 33 12.15 8.30 1.72
C LYS A 33 12.30 6.85 1.28
N ILE A 34 11.67 6.51 0.17
CA ILE A 34 11.67 5.14 -0.33
C ILE A 34 13.06 4.72 -0.85
N GLU A 35 13.91 5.67 -1.25
CA GLU A 35 15.33 5.40 -1.60
C GLU A 35 16.16 4.89 -0.41
N GLU A 36 15.73 5.15 0.83
CA GLU A 36 16.45 4.77 2.05
C GLU A 36 16.13 3.34 2.50
N ILE A 37 15.20 2.65 1.84
CA ILE A 37 14.84 1.26 2.14
C ILE A 37 16.02 0.33 1.80
N LYS A 38 16.47 -0.45 2.79
CA LYS A 38 17.55 -1.44 2.68
C LYS A 38 17.18 -2.68 3.49
N GLU A 39 17.73 -3.85 3.21
CA GLU A 39 17.40 -5.08 3.96
C GLU A 39 17.56 -4.93 5.47
N GLY A 40 18.65 -4.28 5.91
CA GLY A 40 19.00 -4.17 7.32
C GLY A 40 18.06 -3.29 8.17
N VAL A 41 17.11 -2.59 7.56
CA VAL A 41 16.06 -1.86 8.31
C VAL A 41 14.95 -2.78 8.81
N PHE A 42 14.86 -4.00 8.25
CA PHE A 42 13.89 -5.01 8.64
C PHE A 42 14.59 -6.04 9.52
N ALA A 43 14.05 -6.26 10.72
CA ALA A 43 14.52 -7.29 11.63
C ALA A 43 13.95 -8.65 11.21
N VAL A 44 14.47 -9.21 10.12
CA VAL A 44 14.08 -10.54 9.61
C VAL A 44 15.02 -11.61 10.15
N GLU A 45 14.47 -12.64 10.79
CA GLU A 45 15.25 -13.79 11.26
C GLU A 45 15.37 -14.87 10.18
N SER A 46 16.50 -15.57 10.13
CA SER A 46 16.69 -16.64 9.12
C SER A 46 15.78 -17.86 9.31
N SER A 47 15.19 -18.02 10.49
CA SER A 47 14.32 -19.12 10.89
C SER A 47 12.86 -18.91 10.53
N GLU A 48 12.43 -17.67 10.26
CA GLU A 48 11.03 -17.34 9.98
C GLU A 48 10.72 -17.32 8.47
N ALA A 49 9.46 -17.61 8.13
CA ALA A 49 8.98 -17.46 6.77
C ALA A 49 8.56 -16.00 6.53
N LEU A 50 9.27 -15.31 5.64
CA LEU A 50 8.96 -13.92 5.30
C LEU A 50 7.84 -13.83 4.25
N VAL A 51 6.81 -13.03 4.55
CA VAL A 51 5.78 -12.59 3.59
C VAL A 51 5.83 -11.08 3.46
N ILE A 52 5.86 -10.58 2.23
CA ILE A 52 5.79 -9.14 1.97
C ILE A 52 4.40 -8.80 1.44
N TYR A 53 3.68 -7.96 2.17
CA TYR A 53 2.43 -7.36 1.72
C TYR A 53 2.67 -5.91 1.29
N SER A 54 2.39 -5.63 0.02
CA SER A 54 2.58 -4.32 -0.61
C SER A 54 1.25 -3.84 -1.18
N SER A 55 0.63 -2.86 -0.52
CA SER A 55 -0.55 -2.19 -1.04
C SER A 55 -0.20 -0.90 -1.77
N PHE A 56 -0.37 -0.89 -3.10
CA PHE A 56 -0.23 0.26 -3.99
C PHE A 56 1.16 0.92 -4.08
N ILE A 57 2.11 0.65 -3.19
CA ILE A 57 3.43 1.30 -3.19
C ILE A 57 4.28 0.96 -4.43
N LEU A 58 4.21 -0.27 -4.95
CA LEU A 58 4.89 -0.59 -6.21
C LEU A 58 4.27 0.14 -7.42
N ARG A 59 3.00 0.58 -7.33
CA ARG A 59 2.36 1.38 -8.38
C ARG A 59 2.88 2.82 -8.36
N THR A 60 3.11 3.41 -7.19
CA THR A 60 3.60 4.80 -7.09
C THR A 60 5.00 4.96 -7.68
N LEU A 61 5.76 3.88 -7.78
CA LEU A 61 7.11 3.86 -8.35
C LEU A 61 7.17 3.59 -9.85
N LEU A 62 6.04 3.38 -10.54
CA LEU A 62 6.06 3.08 -11.98
C LEU A 62 6.61 4.23 -12.84
N TYR A 63 6.58 5.46 -12.33
CA TYR A 63 7.15 6.64 -12.99
C TYR A 63 8.65 6.84 -12.72
N ASP A 64 9.22 6.09 -11.77
CA ASP A 64 10.65 6.07 -11.46
C ASP A 64 11.17 4.62 -11.51
N PRO A 65 11.53 4.14 -12.71
CA PRO A 65 11.94 2.75 -12.90
C PRO A 65 13.23 2.41 -12.14
N VAL A 66 14.13 3.38 -11.95
CA VAL A 66 15.38 3.17 -11.19
C VAL A 66 15.06 2.88 -9.73
N LEU A 67 14.13 3.65 -9.15
CA LEU A 67 13.72 3.47 -7.77
C LEU A 67 12.92 2.19 -7.57
N LEU A 68 12.07 1.83 -8.54
CA LEU A 68 11.37 0.54 -8.54
C LEU A 68 12.35 -0.63 -8.56
N ASP A 69 13.34 -0.60 -9.46
CA ASP A 69 14.35 -1.66 -9.57
C ASP A 69 15.16 -1.81 -8.28
N ASN A 70 15.57 -0.69 -7.68
CA ASN A 70 16.26 -0.69 -6.39
C ASN A 70 15.44 -1.35 -5.29
N LEU A 71 14.14 -1.02 -5.19
CA LEU A 71 13.25 -1.63 -4.20
C LEU A 71 13.05 -3.13 -4.47
N LEU A 72 12.88 -3.53 -5.72
CA LEU A 72 12.75 -4.94 -6.10
C LEU A 72 14.03 -5.74 -5.79
N ILE A 73 15.21 -5.14 -5.93
CA ILE A 73 16.48 -5.74 -5.51
C ILE A 73 16.50 -5.98 -4.00
N VAL A 74 16.07 -5.00 -3.20
CA VAL A 74 15.98 -5.14 -1.74
C VAL A 74 15.00 -6.27 -1.36
N ILE A 75 13.81 -6.27 -1.97
CA ILE A 75 12.80 -7.33 -1.79
C ILE A 75 13.39 -8.70 -2.13
N LYS A 76 14.11 -8.83 -3.25
CA LYS A 76 14.74 -10.09 -3.66
C LYS A 76 15.79 -10.58 -2.66
N LYS A 77 16.58 -9.68 -2.10
CA LYS A 77 17.62 -10.03 -1.14
C LYS A 77 17.06 -10.43 0.24
N LEU A 78 15.89 -9.91 0.62
CA LEU A 78 15.13 -10.38 1.79
C LEU A 78 14.60 -11.82 1.63
N ARG A 79 14.61 -12.38 0.40
CA ARG A 79 14.18 -13.75 0.09
C ARG A 79 12.78 -14.10 0.63
N PRO A 80 11.74 -13.29 0.36
CA PRO A 80 10.39 -13.60 0.79
C PRO A 80 9.91 -14.91 0.18
N ARG A 81 9.11 -15.65 0.94
CA ARG A 81 8.45 -16.86 0.45
C ARG A 81 7.23 -16.52 -0.39
N ILE A 82 6.53 -15.44 -0.03
CA ILE A 82 5.35 -14.94 -0.76
C ILE A 82 5.43 -13.42 -0.80
N ILE A 83 5.08 -12.86 -1.96
CA ILE A 83 4.82 -11.43 -2.12
C ILE A 83 3.35 -11.27 -2.51
N VAL A 84 2.60 -10.54 -1.70
CA VAL A 84 1.23 -10.12 -2.00
C VAL A 84 1.27 -8.66 -2.40
N ASN A 85 0.99 -8.37 -3.66
CA ASN A 85 1.01 -7.02 -4.19
C ASN A 85 -0.38 -6.64 -4.69
N THR A 86 -1.04 -5.68 -4.04
CA THR A 86 -2.33 -5.16 -4.49
C THR A 86 -2.13 -3.93 -5.37
N ARG A 87 -2.80 -3.93 -6.52
CA ARG A 87 -2.77 -2.86 -7.51
C ARG A 87 -4.19 -2.54 -7.95
N ILE A 88 -4.41 -1.28 -8.26
CA ILE A 88 -5.59 -0.85 -9.01
C ILE A 88 -5.32 -1.22 -10.47
N GLU A 89 -6.22 -2.00 -11.06
CA GLU A 89 -6.16 -2.35 -12.47
C GLU A 89 -6.61 -1.14 -13.30
N GLY A 90 -5.69 -0.58 -14.08
CA GLY A 90 -5.94 0.58 -14.93
C GLY A 90 -4.72 0.92 -15.76
N PHE A 91 -4.94 1.22 -17.04
CA PHE A 91 -3.88 1.53 -18.03
C PHE A 91 -3.36 2.96 -17.90
N HIS A 92 -3.03 3.39 -16.67
CA HIS A 92 -2.54 4.76 -16.42
C HIS A 92 -1.13 5.04 -16.94
N ASN A 93 -0.52 4.08 -17.63
CA ASN A 93 0.82 4.14 -18.21
C ASN A 93 0.80 4.12 -19.75
N SER A 94 -0.37 4.34 -20.37
CA SER A 94 -0.47 4.47 -21.82
C SER A 94 0.44 5.60 -22.32
N PRO A 95 1.34 5.35 -23.30
CA PRO A 95 2.21 6.39 -23.84
C PRO A 95 1.44 7.39 -24.71
N CYS A 96 0.18 7.08 -25.07
CA CYS A 96 -0.70 7.96 -25.82
C CYS A 96 -1.63 8.73 -24.86
N PHE A 97 -1.56 10.06 -24.92
CA PHE A 97 -2.37 10.94 -24.06
C PHE A 97 -3.87 10.66 -24.17
N VAL A 98 -4.40 10.50 -25.39
CA VAL A 98 -5.85 10.31 -25.61
C VAL A 98 -6.32 9.00 -24.97
N ASN A 99 -5.56 7.91 -25.15
CA ASN A 99 -5.92 6.62 -24.56
C ASN A 99 -5.83 6.67 -23.04
N GLY A 100 -4.73 7.21 -22.49
CA GLY A 100 -4.58 7.36 -21.05
C GLY A 100 -5.66 8.26 -20.44
N PHE A 101 -6.08 9.32 -21.13
CA PHE A 101 -7.17 10.19 -20.70
C PHE A 101 -8.51 9.45 -20.64
N ILE A 102 -8.86 8.70 -21.69
CA ILE A 102 -10.10 7.91 -21.73
C ILE A 102 -10.10 6.84 -20.63
N GLU A 103 -8.98 6.15 -20.43
CA GLU A 103 -8.84 5.10 -19.41
C GLU A 103 -8.97 5.67 -17.99
N VAL A 104 -8.34 6.80 -17.72
CA VAL A 104 -8.47 7.52 -16.43
C VAL A 104 -9.91 7.98 -16.21
N LEU A 105 -10.56 8.54 -17.24
CA LEU A 105 -11.94 9.01 -17.16
C LEU A 105 -12.88 7.84 -16.82
N LEU A 106 -12.79 6.74 -17.56
CA LEU A 106 -13.63 5.56 -17.34
C LEU A 106 -13.38 4.94 -15.96
N TYR A 107 -12.13 4.89 -15.51
CA TYR A 107 -11.76 4.41 -14.18
C TYR A 107 -12.46 5.21 -13.08
N TYR A 108 -12.35 6.55 -13.11
CA TYR A 108 -12.98 7.38 -12.09
C TYR A 108 -14.51 7.42 -12.22
N MET A 109 -15.07 7.33 -13.42
CA MET A 109 -16.53 7.20 -13.61
C MET A 109 -17.07 5.97 -12.87
N ALA A 110 -16.43 4.80 -13.02
CA ALA A 110 -16.84 3.59 -12.32
C ALA A 110 -16.72 3.72 -10.79
N ASP A 111 -15.67 4.36 -10.28
CA ASP A 111 -15.53 4.65 -8.84
C ASP A 111 -16.67 5.56 -8.34
N PHE A 112 -17.04 6.61 -9.10
CA PHE A 112 -18.15 7.50 -8.75
C PHE A 112 -19.51 6.79 -8.80
N ASP A 113 -19.76 5.96 -9.81
CA ASP A 113 -21.00 5.16 -9.90
C ASP A 113 -21.10 4.18 -8.73
N LEU A 114 -19.98 3.54 -8.35
CA LEU A 114 -19.92 2.67 -7.18
C LEU A 114 -20.24 3.45 -5.91
N PHE A 115 -19.65 4.64 -5.74
CA PHE A 115 -19.91 5.49 -4.58
C PHE A 115 -21.38 5.91 -4.51
N ASP A 116 -21.99 6.35 -5.61
CA ASP A 116 -23.41 6.71 -5.65
C ASP A 116 -24.32 5.52 -5.30
N ALA A 117 -23.95 4.31 -5.73
CA ALA A 117 -24.70 3.09 -5.44
C ALA A 117 -24.60 2.64 -3.97
N ILE A 118 -23.46 2.83 -3.30
CA ILE A 118 -23.22 2.31 -1.93
C ILE A 118 -23.39 3.36 -0.83
N LEU A 119 -23.33 4.65 -1.15
CA LEU A 119 -23.40 5.73 -0.16
C LEU A 119 -24.84 6.24 -0.07
N THR A 120 -25.60 5.61 0.81
CA THR A 120 -27.01 5.95 1.06
C THR A 120 -27.23 7.24 1.84
N ASP A 121 -26.20 7.82 2.47
CA ASP A 121 -26.28 9.12 3.17
C ASP A 121 -25.20 10.08 2.65
N ARG A 122 -25.63 11.19 2.04
CA ARG A 122 -24.76 12.18 1.37
C ARG A 122 -23.90 12.99 2.36
N ASN A 123 -24.11 12.82 3.66
CA ASN A 123 -23.44 13.61 4.70
C ASN A 123 -22.06 13.07 5.12
N ASP A 124 -21.73 11.82 4.79
CA ASP A 124 -20.49 11.17 5.27
C ASP A 124 -19.28 11.35 4.34
N ILE A 125 -19.50 11.91 3.14
CA ILE A 125 -18.45 12.18 2.16
C ILE A 125 -18.29 13.69 2.04
N LYS A 126 -17.18 14.22 2.56
CA LYS A 126 -16.73 15.56 2.16
C LYS A 126 -16.24 15.48 0.72
N MET A 127 -17.16 15.62 -0.24
CA MET A 127 -16.82 16.02 -1.60
C MET A 127 -16.12 17.37 -1.47
N VAL A 128 -14.80 17.39 -1.64
CA VAL A 128 -14.05 18.65 -1.69
C VAL A 128 -14.53 19.38 -2.94
N LYS A 129 -15.44 20.34 -2.76
CA LYS A 129 -15.78 21.30 -3.79
C LYS A 129 -14.51 22.10 -4.09
N HIS A 130 -13.85 21.77 -5.18
CA HIS A 130 -12.93 22.71 -5.81
C HIS A 130 -13.78 23.76 -6.52
N GLU A 131 -14.01 24.87 -5.82
CA GLU A 131 -14.34 26.17 -6.43
C GLU A 131 -13.07 26.85 -6.94
#